data_AF-A0A9X1PB45-F1
#
_entry.id   AF-A0A9X1PB45-F1
#
_cell.length_a   1.000
_cell.length_b   1.000
_cell.length_c   1.000
_cell.angle_alpha   90.00
_cell.angle_beta   90.00
_cell.angle_gamma   90.00
#
_symmetry.space_group_name_H-M   'P 1'
#
loop_
_entity.id
_entity.type
_entity.pdbx_description
1 polymer ?
#
loop_
_entity_poly.entity_id
_entity_poly.type
_entity_poly.pdbx_seq_one_letter_code
_entity_poly.pdbx_strand_id
1 'polypeptide(L)'
;MIKHAELGPASMGTSRELKRLIDDQLVRYGGNARLKIYGTLQCASGKRMKVSNRVFFSSEQEAVAQGFRPCGHCLREAYLRWKANQEIIPKP
;
A
#
# COMPACT_ATOMS: atom_id res chain seq x y z
N MET A 1 -4.19 -9.26 -1.16
CA MET A 1 -4.16 -7.82 -1.48
C MET A 1 -5.55 -7.44 -1.92
N ILE A 2 -6.09 -6.36 -1.37
CA ILE A 2 -7.44 -5.88 -1.68
C ILE A 2 -7.30 -4.65 -2.57
N LYS A 3 -7.93 -4.62 -3.75
CA LYS A 3 -8.00 -3.38 -4.55
C LYS A 3 -9.14 -2.52 -4.06
N HIS A 4 -8.90 -1.22 -3.88
CA HIS A 4 -9.96 -0.32 -3.44
C HIS A 4 -11.12 -0.28 -4.44
N ALA A 5 -10.84 -0.38 -5.74
CA ALA A 5 -11.88 -0.45 -6.78
C ALA A 5 -12.80 -1.68 -6.67
N GLU A 6 -12.34 -2.77 -6.03
CA GLU A 6 -13.12 -3.99 -5.84
C GLU A 6 -14.06 -3.90 -4.61
N LEU A 7 -13.86 -2.90 -3.74
CA LEU A 7 -14.76 -2.65 -2.59
C LEU A 7 -16.07 -1.95 -3.00
N GLY A 8 -16.15 -1.43 -4.22
CA GLY A 8 -17.33 -0.74 -4.75
C GLY A 8 -17.05 0.72 -5.17
N PRO A 9 -18.08 1.45 -5.62
CA PRO A 9 -17.95 2.84 -6.07
C PRO A 9 -17.54 3.76 -4.92
N ALA A 10 -17.10 4.98 -5.22
CA ALA A 10 -16.81 6.00 -4.20
C ALA A 10 -18.09 6.40 -3.45
N SER A 11 -18.35 5.74 -2.31
CA SER A 11 -19.56 5.90 -1.52
C SER A 11 -19.26 5.79 -0.02
N MET A 12 -20.22 6.22 0.81
CA MET A 12 -20.14 5.98 2.25
C MET A 12 -20.12 4.49 2.61
N GLY A 13 -20.82 3.64 1.85
CA GLY A 13 -20.83 2.19 2.07
C GLY A 13 -19.42 1.60 1.94
N THR A 14 -18.73 1.95 0.86
CA THR A 14 -17.34 1.53 0.60
C THR A 14 -16.39 2.03 1.68
N SER A 15 -16.58 3.26 2.16
CA SER A 15 -15.77 3.81 3.25
C SER A 15 -15.96 3.05 4.57
N ARG A 16 -17.20 2.63 4.88
CA ARG A 16 -17.50 1.82 6.07
C ARG A 16 -16.93 0.41 5.96
N GLU A 17 -17.01 -0.21 4.79
CA GLU A 17 -16.42 -1.53 4.57
C GLU A 17 -14.90 -1.49 4.72
N LEU A 18 -14.24 -0.48 4.14
CA LEU A 18 -12.81 -0.28 4.36
C LEU A 18 -12.48 -0.08 5.84
N LYS A 19 -13.29 0.71 6.58
CA LYS A 19 -13.10 0.91 8.01
C LYS A 19 -13.21 -0.40 8.79
N ARG A 20 -14.20 -1.25 8.46
CA ARG A 20 -14.36 -2.58 9.07
C ARG A 20 -13.12 -3.45 8.84
N LEU A 21 -12.61 -3.49 7.61
CA LEU A 21 -11.38 -4.24 7.30
C LEU A 21 -10.15 -3.73 8.07
N ILE A 22 -10.07 -2.42 8.34
CA ILE A 22 -9.01 -1.84 9.17
C ILE A 22 -9.18 -2.28 10.63
N ASP A 23 -10.41 -2.26 11.15
CA ASP A 23 -10.72 -2.66 12.52
C ASP A 23 -10.42 -4.15 12.75
N ASP A 24 -10.76 -4.99 11.76
CA ASP A 24 -10.48 -6.43 11.75
C ASP A 24 -9.00 -6.78 11.49
N GLN A 25 -8.12 -5.78 11.39
CA GLN A 25 -6.69 -5.94 11.08
C GLN A 25 -6.39 -6.64 9.74
N LEU A 26 -7.39 -6.74 8.86
CA LEU A 26 -7.24 -7.25 7.49
C LEU A 26 -6.62 -6.21 6.56
N VAL A 27 -6.67 -4.93 6.94
CA VAL A 27 -6.00 -3.81 6.26
C VAL A 27 -5.16 -3.03 7.28
N ARG A 28 -3.83 -3.17 7.16
CA ARG A 28 -2.85 -2.46 8.01
C ARG A 28 -1.95 -1.52 7.20
N TYR A 29 -1.80 -1.79 5.90
CA TYR A 29 -1.01 -0.99 4.98
C TYR A 29 -1.81 -0.63 3.73
N GLY A 30 -1.48 0.52 3.16
CA GLY A 30 -2.00 0.97 1.86
C GLY A 30 -0.87 1.04 0.84
N GLY A 31 -1.20 0.96 -0.45
CA GLY A 31 -0.19 1.00 -1.49
C GLY A 31 -0.70 1.53 -2.82
N ASN A 32 0.26 1.84 -3.70
CA ASN A 32 0.04 2.22 -5.08
C ASN A 32 0.40 1.03 -5.98
N ALA A 33 -0.61 0.41 -6.60
CA ALA A 33 -0.45 -0.74 -7.47
C ALA A 33 0.44 -0.47 -8.68
N ARG A 34 0.31 0.71 -9.30
CA ARG A 34 1.06 1.09 -10.50
C ARG A 34 2.54 1.32 -10.20
N LEU A 35 2.85 2.00 -9.10
CA LEU A 35 4.23 2.30 -8.71
C LEU A 35 4.88 1.20 -7.86
N LYS A 36 4.11 0.17 -7.48
CA LYS A 36 4.52 -0.91 -6.59
C LYS A 36 5.10 -0.39 -5.27
N ILE A 37 4.39 0.52 -4.61
CA ILE A 37 4.79 1.11 -3.31
C ILE A 37 3.77 0.74 -2.24
N TYR A 38 4.20 0.30 -1.06
CA TYR A 38 3.34 0.18 0.13
C TYR A 38 3.80 1.14 1.23
N GLY A 39 2.88 1.48 2.14
CA GLY A 39 3.11 2.42 3.22
C GLY A 39 2.00 2.36 4.27
N THR A 40 2.12 3.18 5.30
CA THR A 40 1.11 3.26 6.35
C THR A 40 -0.18 3.90 5.81
N LEU A 41 -1.32 3.57 6.42
CA LEU A 41 -2.62 4.18 6.09
C LEU A 41 -2.64 5.69 6.35
N GLN A 42 -1.72 6.18 7.19
CA GLN A 42 -1.60 7.60 7.53
C GLN A 42 -0.70 8.38 6.55
N CYS A 43 -0.07 7.72 5.58
CA CYS A 43 0.83 8.36 4.64
C CYS A 43 0.16 9.52 3.88
N ALA A 44 0.75 10.73 3.95
CA ALA A 44 0.23 11.92 3.28
C ALA A 44 0.14 11.76 1.75
N SER A 45 1.10 11.08 1.13
CA SER A 45 1.06 10.75 -0.29
C SER A 45 -0.03 9.71 -0.60
N GLY A 46 -0.26 8.75 0.30
CA GLY A 46 -1.27 7.71 0.14
C GLY A 46 -2.70 8.25 0.19
N LYS A 47 -2.97 9.20 1.09
CA LYS A 47 -4.31 9.84 1.23
C LYS A 47 -4.78 10.50 -0.07
N ARG A 48 -3.87 11.06 -0.86
CA ARG A 48 -4.14 11.73 -2.15
C ARG A 48 -4.18 10.78 -3.36
N MET A 49 -4.01 9.48 -3.16
CA MET A 49 -3.91 8.52 -4.24
C MET A 49 -5.27 8.25 -4.90
N LYS A 50 -5.31 8.18 -6.24
CA LYS A 50 -6.47 7.73 -7.02
C LYS A 50 -6.93 6.35 -6.56
N VAL A 51 -8.24 6.16 -6.43
CA VAL A 51 -8.86 4.88 -6.00
C VAL A 51 -8.41 3.71 -6.88
N SER A 52 -8.33 3.91 -8.19
CA SER A 52 -7.89 2.88 -9.15
C SER A 52 -6.46 2.35 -8.92
N ASN A 53 -5.60 3.16 -8.30
CA ASN A 53 -4.23 2.74 -7.96
C ASN A 53 -4.11 2.27 -6.51
N ARG A 54 -5.13 2.48 -5.68
CA ARG A 54 -5.06 2.22 -4.24
C ARG A 54 -5.33 0.73 -3.97
N VAL A 55 -4.38 0.10 -3.29
CA VAL A 55 -4.48 -1.29 -2.80
C VAL A 55 -4.20 -1.33 -1.31
N PHE A 56 -4.62 -2.41 -0.66
CA PHE A 56 -4.43 -2.63 0.77
C PHE A 56 -3.85 -4.00 1.06
N PHE A 57 -3.10 -4.08 2.16
CA PHE A 57 -2.42 -5.28 2.63
C PHE A 57 -2.66 -5.48 4.13
N SER A 58 -2.74 -6.74 4.55
CA SER A 58 -2.85 -7.13 5.95
C SER A 58 -1.51 -7.06 6.67
N SER A 59 -0.39 -7.23 5.95
CA SER A 59 0.95 -7.16 6.53
C SER A 59 2.00 -6.61 5.57
N GLU A 60 3.14 -6.22 6.11
CA GLU A 60 4.30 -5.83 5.33
C GLU A 60 4.84 -7.00 4.50
N GLN A 61 4.84 -8.21 5.05
CA GLN A 61 5.28 -9.43 4.35
C GLN A 61 4.42 -9.70 3.12
N GLU A 62 3.09 -9.48 3.22
CA GLU A 62 2.17 -9.64 2.11
C GLU A 62 2.46 -8.65 0.97
N ALA A 63 2.80 -7.40 1.30
CA ALA A 63 3.15 -6.38 0.32
C ALA A 63 4.49 -6.70 -0.37
N VAL A 64 5.51 -7.09 0.41
CA VAL A 64 6.83 -7.46 -0.10
C VAL A 64 6.75 -8.70 -1.00
N ALA A 65 6.01 -9.74 -0.59
CA ALA A 65 5.81 -10.95 -1.39
C ALA A 65 5.14 -10.66 -2.76
N GLN A 66 4.36 -9.59 -2.85
CA GLN A 66 3.73 -9.13 -4.09
C GLN A 66 4.60 -8.13 -4.90
N GLY A 67 5.86 -7.95 -4.49
CA GLY A 67 6.84 -7.12 -5.18
C GLY A 67 6.67 -5.62 -4.92
N PHE A 68 6.03 -5.21 -3.84
CA PHE A 68 5.91 -3.81 -3.47
C PHE A 68 7.11 -3.38 -2.62
N ARG A 69 7.66 -2.21 -2.92
CA ARG A 69 8.71 -1.58 -2.11
C ARG A 69 8.13 -0.67 -1.02
N PRO A 70 8.85 -0.47 0.09
CA PRO A 70 8.43 0.45 1.12
C PRO A 70 8.38 1.90 0.62
N CYS A 71 7.47 2.69 1.20
CA CYS A 71 7.33 4.11 0.91
C CYS A 71 8.48 4.90 1.53
N GLY A 72 9.21 5.65 0.70
CA GLY A 72 10.32 6.49 1.17
C GLY A 72 9.93 7.64 2.12
N HIS A 73 8.65 7.99 2.21
CA HIS A 73 8.16 9.03 3.14
C HIS A 73 7.76 8.45 4.50
N CYS A 74 6.84 7.48 4.53
CA CYS A 74 6.27 6.98 5.79
C CYS A 74 6.95 5.72 6.34
N LEU A 75 7.80 5.05 5.54
CA LEU A 75 8.57 3.86 5.92
C LEU A 75 10.04 4.04 5.55
N ARG A 76 10.63 5.18 5.98
CA ARG A 76 11.96 5.61 5.54
C ARG A 76 13.05 4.57 5.80
N GLU A 77 13.09 3.97 6.99
CA GLU A 77 14.09 2.97 7.36
C GLU A 77 13.97 1.70 6.52
N ALA A 78 12.76 1.14 6.41
CA ALA A 78 12.49 -0.02 5.57
C ALA A 78 12.84 0.27 4.10
N TYR A 79 12.53 1.47 3.61
CA TYR A 79 12.91 1.91 2.26
C TYR A 79 14.42 1.97 2.06
N LEU A 80 15.18 2.48 3.04
CA LEU A 80 16.65 2.51 2.96
C LEU A 80 17.23 1.10 2.94
N ARG A 81 16.72 0.17 3.76
CA ARG A 81 17.13 -1.25 3.75
C ARG A 81 16.81 -1.91 2.42
N TRP A 82 15.60 -1.71 1.91
CA TRP A 82 15.20 -2.20 0.59
C TRP A 82 16.11 -1.65 -0.52
N LYS A 83 16.45 -0.35 -0.47
CA LYS A 83 17.33 0.30 -1.46
C LYS A 83 18.77 -0.21 -1.38
N ALA A 84 19.29 -0.45 -0.17
CA ALA A 84 20.64 -0.98 0.04
C ALA A 84 20.76 -2.43 -0.46
N ASN A 85 19.70 -3.23 -0.30
CA ASN A 85 19.65 -4.62 -0.77
C ASN A 85 19.36 -4.73 -2.28
N GLN A 86 19.17 -3.63 -3.00
CA GLN A 86 19.08 -3.63 -4.46
C GLN A 86 20.50 -3.63 -5.07
N GLU A 87 21.28 -4.66 -4.80
CA GLU A 87 22.47 -4.94 -5.62
C GLU A 87 21.98 -5.31 -7.04
N ILE A 88 22.31 -4.45 -8.00
CA ILE A 88 22.34 -4.76 -9.44
C ILE A 88 20.98 -5.18 -10.04
N ILE A 89 20.08 -4.22 -10.27
CA ILE A 89 19.14 -4.33 -11.39
C ILE A 89 19.43 -3.14 -12.30
N PRO A 90 20.08 -3.32 -13.46
CA PRO A 90 20.22 -2.23 -14.42
C PRO A 90 18.81 -1.75 -14.77
N LYS A 91 18.60 -0.45 -14.58
CA LYS A 91 17.38 0.22 -15.00
C LYS A 91 17.31 0.10 -16.54
N PRO A 92 16.18 -0.33 -17.13
CA PRO A 92 16.03 -0.35 -18.58
C PRO A 92 16.16 1.05 -19.18
#